data_AF-X1NSD8-F1
#
_entry.id   AF-X1NSD8-F1
#
_cell.length_a   1.000
_cell.length_b   1.000
_cell.length_c   1.000
_cell.angle_alpha   90.00
_cell.angle_beta   90.00
_cell.angle_gamma   90.00
#
_symmetry.space_group_name_H-M   'P 1'
#
loop_
_entity.id
_entity.type
_entity.pdbx_description
1 polymer ?
#
loop_
_entity_poly.entity_id
_entity_poly.type
_entity_poly.pdbx_seq_one_letter_code
_entity_poly.pdbx_strand_id
1 'polypeptide(L)'
;MKRRTFIKKSSMVLGTMVVSPVLGNIDAMHENDFPLMDLHVHTTKQFTIEHVMDIAKKRIVRFGIVEHPATWAIKNDDDLKKYIDRLRQYPVYIGLQPIDLGWSKNFSPELLAQLDYILMDPQRVPMGNGEILSIWKFDTYVEDTNEFMARYMDYTMEILENEPLTIFGWPLFLPVCIARDYYTLWTEERMKQIIMATKKRNIAIEIN
;
A
#
# COMPACT_ATOMS: atom_id res chain seq x y z
N MET A 1 -10.09 7.97 -15.23
CA MET A 1 -8.70 8.46 -15.38
C MET A 1 -7.76 7.27 -15.54
N LYS A 2 -6.90 7.26 -16.57
CA LYS A 2 -5.91 6.20 -16.76
C LYS A 2 -4.70 6.49 -15.85
N ARG A 3 -4.66 5.91 -14.66
CA ARG A 3 -3.41 5.77 -13.90
C ARG A 3 -2.41 5.00 -14.77
N ARG A 4 -1.12 5.33 -14.64
CA ARG A 4 -0.04 4.72 -15.43
C ARG A 4 -0.22 3.19 -15.42
N THR A 5 -0.09 2.56 -16.57
CA THR A 5 -0.46 1.15 -16.80
C THR A 5 0.50 0.25 -16.02
N PHE A 6 0.15 -0.01 -14.76
CA PHE A 6 1.06 -0.43 -13.69
C PHE A 6 1.71 -1.82 -13.87
N ILE A 7 1.21 -2.69 -14.76
CA ILE A 7 1.76 -4.07 -14.89
C ILE A 7 1.85 -4.57 -16.36
N LYS A 8 1.67 -3.71 -17.38
CA LYS A 8 1.50 -4.20 -18.78
C LYS A 8 2.70 -4.08 -19.73
N LYS A 9 3.89 -3.69 -19.27
CA LYS A 9 5.06 -3.58 -20.15
C LYS A 9 6.35 -4.04 -19.48
N SER A 10 6.49 -5.35 -19.29
CA SER A 10 7.81 -6.00 -19.10
C SER A 10 8.26 -6.74 -20.36
N SER A 11 7.78 -6.35 -21.54
CA SER A 11 8.23 -6.95 -22.79
C SER A 11 8.27 -5.92 -23.92
N MET A 12 9.46 -5.78 -24.50
CA MET A 12 9.83 -5.04 -25.72
C MET A 12 9.74 -3.51 -25.71
N VAL A 13 10.90 -2.86 -25.52
CA VAL A 13 11.35 -1.73 -26.37
C VAL A 13 12.87 -1.83 -26.57
N LEU A 14 13.31 -2.32 -27.75
CA LEU A 14 14.58 -1.89 -28.32
C LEU A 14 14.32 -0.51 -28.93
N GLY A 15 14.91 0.53 -28.35
CA GLY A 15 14.78 1.90 -28.84
C GLY A 15 15.66 2.82 -28.02
N THR A 16 16.75 3.27 -28.63
CA THR A 16 17.75 4.18 -28.06
C THR A 16 17.11 5.44 -27.47
N MET A 17 17.12 5.56 -26.14
CA MET A 17 16.98 6.83 -25.44
C MET A 17 18.27 7.09 -24.65
N VAL A 18 18.73 8.33 -24.72
CA VAL A 18 19.89 8.83 -23.97
C VAL A 18 19.58 8.70 -22.48
N VAL A 19 20.15 7.69 -21.85
CA VAL A 19 19.98 7.42 -20.42
C VAL A 19 20.92 8.34 -19.66
N SER A 20 20.35 9.19 -18.80
CA SER A 20 21.13 9.86 -17.75
C SER A 20 21.97 8.79 -17.01
N PRO A 21 23.28 8.99 -16.82
CA PRO A 21 24.21 7.92 -16.43
C PRO A 21 23.95 7.30 -15.03
N VAL A 22 22.96 7.79 -14.30
CA VAL A 22 22.57 7.28 -12.97
C VAL A 22 21.47 6.20 -13.05
N LEU A 23 20.72 6.10 -14.16
CA LEU A 23 19.56 5.19 -14.27
C LEU A 23 19.86 3.86 -14.98
N GLY A 24 20.97 3.75 -15.72
CA GLY A 24 21.25 2.58 -16.56
C GLY A 24 21.68 1.30 -15.81
N ASN A 25 21.84 1.34 -14.49
CA ASN A 25 22.53 0.28 -13.74
C ASN A 25 21.66 -0.53 -12.76
N ILE A 26 20.40 -0.19 -12.53
CA ILE A 26 19.52 -0.99 -11.67
C ILE A 26 18.76 -2.07 -12.45
N ASP A 27 18.43 -1.83 -13.72
CA ASP A 27 17.73 -2.82 -14.56
C ASP A 27 18.66 -3.95 -15.06
N ALA A 28 19.98 -3.82 -14.90
CA ALA A 28 20.98 -4.70 -15.52
C ALA A 28 21.55 -5.80 -14.60
N MET A 29 21.05 -5.96 -13.36
CA MET A 29 21.66 -6.87 -12.37
C MET A 29 20.65 -7.71 -11.58
N HIS A 30 19.66 -8.31 -12.24
CA HIS A 30 18.84 -9.32 -11.57
C HIS A 30 19.33 -10.73 -11.93
N GLU A 31 19.70 -11.51 -10.90
CA GLU A 31 19.79 -12.99 -10.99
C GLU A 31 18.41 -13.63 -11.20
N ASN A 32 17.33 -12.88 -10.94
CA ASN A 32 15.95 -13.28 -11.15
C ASN A 32 15.39 -12.68 -12.46
N ASP A 33 14.50 -13.38 -13.14
CA ASP A 33 13.80 -12.88 -14.34
C ASP A 33 12.79 -11.74 -14.05
N PHE A 34 12.78 -11.18 -12.84
CA PHE A 34 11.86 -10.13 -12.41
C PHE A 34 12.55 -9.10 -11.50
N PRO A 35 12.12 -7.83 -11.54
CA PRO A 35 12.66 -6.79 -10.68
C PRO A 35 12.27 -7.03 -9.22
N LEU A 36 13.25 -6.96 -8.32
CA LEU A 36 13.00 -7.04 -6.88
C LEU A 36 12.53 -5.68 -6.36
N MET A 37 11.36 -5.66 -5.71
CA MET A 37 10.76 -4.43 -5.20
C MET A 37 10.15 -4.61 -3.81
N ASP A 38 10.18 -3.53 -3.04
CA ASP A 38 9.46 -3.37 -1.77
C ASP A 38 8.62 -2.09 -1.88
N LEU A 39 7.30 -2.24 -1.82
CA LEU A 39 6.33 -1.17 -2.09
C LEU A 39 5.62 -0.69 -0.81
N HIS A 40 6.16 -1.00 0.37
CA HIS A 40 5.59 -0.56 1.63
C HIS A 40 6.66 0.00 2.56
N VAL A 41 7.32 1.08 2.13
CA VAL A 41 8.34 1.77 2.92
C VAL A 41 7.88 3.16 3.36
N HIS A 42 8.02 3.42 4.66
CA HIS A 42 7.87 4.75 5.26
C HIS A 42 9.24 5.38 5.51
N THR A 43 9.33 6.71 5.40
CA THR A 43 10.53 7.46 5.80
C THR A 43 10.29 8.21 7.10
N THR A 44 11.33 8.33 7.93
CA THR A 44 11.29 9.11 9.17
C THR A 44 12.46 10.11 9.20
N LYS A 45 12.56 10.91 10.27
CA LYS A 45 13.73 11.78 10.48
C LYS A 45 15.04 10.98 10.63
N GLN A 46 14.96 9.76 11.13
CA GLN A 46 16.11 8.87 11.35
C GLN A 46 16.30 7.86 10.21
N PHE A 47 15.23 7.53 9.49
CA PHE A 47 15.24 6.64 8.34
C PHE A 47 14.88 7.43 7.07
N THR A 48 15.88 8.13 6.53
CA THR A 48 15.69 9.09 5.44
C THR A 48 15.67 8.43 4.06
N ILE A 49 15.27 9.20 3.04
CA ILE A 49 15.27 8.71 1.66
C ILE A 49 16.68 8.33 1.17
N GLU A 50 17.71 9.03 1.62
CA GLU A 50 19.10 8.71 1.30
C GLU A 50 19.51 7.35 1.89
N HIS A 51 19.08 7.03 3.11
CA HIS A 51 19.28 5.70 3.69
C HIS A 51 18.55 4.63 2.87
N VAL A 52 17.31 4.89 2.43
CA VAL A 52 16.60 3.96 1.53
C VAL A 52 17.38 3.75 0.22
N MET A 53 18.00 4.79 -0.36
CA MET A 53 18.82 4.68 -1.56
C MET A 53 20.11 3.87 -1.34
N ASP A 54 20.73 4.01 -0.18
CA ASP A 54 21.88 3.19 0.19
C ASP A 54 21.51 1.70 0.28
N ILE A 55 20.34 1.38 0.84
CA ILE A 55 19.83 0.00 0.88
C ILE A 55 19.51 -0.48 -0.54
N ALA A 56 18.84 0.34 -1.35
CA ALA A 56 18.47 0.02 -2.73
C ALA A 56 19.68 -0.43 -3.55
N LYS A 57 20.78 0.32 -3.44
CA LYS A 57 22.04 0.01 -4.12
C LYS A 57 22.70 -1.26 -3.60
N LYS A 58 22.73 -1.47 -2.28
CA LYS A 58 23.38 -2.65 -1.66
C LYS A 58 22.61 -3.94 -1.88
N ARG A 59 21.28 -3.86 -1.98
CA ARG A 59 20.38 -5.01 -2.07
C ARG A 59 19.82 -5.23 -3.49
N ILE A 60 20.05 -4.29 -4.40
CA ILE A 60 19.51 -4.32 -5.77
C ILE A 60 17.97 -4.45 -5.72
N VAL A 61 17.35 -3.58 -4.91
CA VAL A 61 15.90 -3.50 -4.68
C VAL A 61 15.42 -2.12 -5.11
N ARG A 62 14.29 -2.06 -5.80
CA ARG A 62 13.58 -0.81 -6.07
C ARG A 62 12.49 -0.58 -5.02
N PHE A 63 12.46 0.60 -4.43
CA PHE A 63 11.51 0.92 -3.37
C PHE A 63 10.32 1.74 -3.85
N GLY A 64 9.17 1.47 -3.26
CA GLY A 64 8.02 2.35 -3.21
C GLY A 64 7.93 3.01 -1.85
N ILE A 65 7.78 4.33 -1.82
CA ILE A 65 7.55 5.09 -0.60
C ILE A 65 6.06 5.37 -0.46
N VAL A 66 5.50 5.05 0.69
CA VAL A 66 4.14 5.41 1.08
C VAL A 66 4.15 6.41 2.23
N GLU A 67 3.07 7.18 2.34
CA GLU A 67 2.78 8.05 3.47
C GLU A 67 1.27 8.16 3.64
N HIS A 68 0.82 8.49 4.85
CA HIS A 68 -0.60 8.52 5.18
C HIS A 68 -1.29 9.82 4.73
N PRO A 69 -2.39 9.73 3.95
CA PRO A 69 -3.26 10.86 3.63
C PRO A 69 -4.18 11.18 4.82
N ALA A 70 -3.60 11.74 5.87
CA ALA A 70 -4.27 12.04 7.12
C ALA A 70 -3.88 13.42 7.67
N THR A 71 -4.69 13.95 8.60
CA THR A 71 -4.49 15.29 9.19
C THR A 71 -3.14 15.47 9.88
N TRP A 72 -2.54 14.38 10.37
CA TRP A 72 -1.26 14.34 11.06
C TRP A 72 -0.05 14.08 10.13
N ALA A 73 -0.28 13.79 8.85
CA ALA A 73 0.75 13.59 7.83
C ALA A 73 0.42 14.42 6.57
N ILE A 74 -0.02 13.78 5.49
CA ILE A 74 -0.43 14.49 4.26
C ILE A 74 -1.91 14.89 4.39
N LYS A 75 -2.16 16.14 4.79
CA LYS A 75 -3.53 16.59 5.11
C LYS A 75 -4.31 17.22 3.95
N ASN A 76 -3.62 17.66 2.90
CA ASN A 76 -4.21 18.39 1.78
C ASN A 76 -3.31 18.35 0.53
N ASP A 77 -3.78 18.95 -0.56
CA ASP A 77 -3.07 19.01 -1.84
C ASP A 77 -1.69 19.67 -1.77
N ASP A 78 -1.50 20.70 -0.96
CA ASP A 78 -0.20 21.37 -0.82
C ASP A 78 0.85 20.42 -0.23
N ASP A 79 0.46 19.64 0.79
CA ASP A 79 1.34 18.66 1.40
C ASP A 79 1.60 17.47 0.46
N LEU A 80 0.57 17.00 -0.24
CA LEU A 80 0.71 15.92 -1.22
C LEU A 80 1.63 16.33 -2.37
N LYS A 81 1.51 17.57 -2.85
CA LYS A 81 2.38 18.11 -3.90
C LYS A 81 3.83 18.16 -3.45
N LYS A 82 4.11 18.67 -2.24
CA LYS A 82 5.47 18.70 -1.68
C LYS A 82 6.03 17.29 -1.52
N TYR A 83 5.22 16.34 -1.06
CA TYR A 83 5.60 14.93 -0.93
C TYR A 83 6.03 14.34 -2.28
N ILE A 84 5.22 14.51 -3.32
CA ILE A 84 5.52 14.05 -4.69
C ILE A 84 6.78 14.72 -5.24
N ASP A 85 6.87 16.05 -5.16
CA ASP A 85 7.98 16.80 -5.75
C ASP A 85 9.33 16.49 -5.07
N ARG A 86 9.32 16.23 -3.76
CA ARG A 86 10.50 15.75 -3.02
C ARG A 86 10.95 14.38 -3.51
N LEU A 87 10.04 13.42 -3.64
CA LEU A 87 10.39 12.04 -3.99
C LEU A 87 10.74 11.84 -5.46
N ARG A 88 10.23 12.70 -6.36
CA ARG A 88 10.56 12.67 -7.80
C ARG A 88 12.04 12.84 -8.12
N GLN A 89 12.83 13.32 -7.17
CA GLN A 89 14.28 13.45 -7.29
C GLN A 89 15.00 12.10 -7.18
N TYR A 90 14.30 11.05 -6.74
CA TYR A 90 14.84 9.72 -6.47
C TYR A 90 14.19 8.66 -7.38
N PRO A 91 14.89 7.55 -7.69
CA PRO A 91 14.37 6.46 -8.52
C PRO A 91 13.40 5.53 -7.76
N VAL A 92 12.47 6.08 -7.00
CA VAL A 92 11.44 5.35 -6.22
C VAL A 92 10.07 5.41 -6.88
N TYR A 93 9.20 4.48 -6.51
CA TYR A 93 7.75 4.64 -6.73
C TYR A 93 7.15 5.49 -5.62
N ILE A 94 6.12 6.27 -5.94
CA ILE A 94 5.46 7.18 -5.01
C ILE A 94 4.02 6.73 -4.79
N GLY A 95 3.68 6.35 -3.56
CA GLY A 95 2.33 5.93 -3.18
C GLY A 95 1.82 6.60 -1.92
N LEU A 96 0.59 6.26 -1.56
CA LEU A 96 -0.07 6.64 -0.31
C LEU A 96 -0.60 5.40 0.40
N GLN A 97 -0.70 5.50 1.73
CA GLN A 97 -1.33 4.52 2.62
C GLN A 97 -2.55 5.09 3.36
N PRO A 98 -3.72 5.22 2.70
CA PRO A 98 -4.96 5.53 3.39
C PRO A 98 -5.37 4.42 4.36
N ILE A 99 -5.99 4.81 5.47
CA ILE A 99 -6.50 3.92 6.51
C ILE A 99 -7.98 4.14 6.81
N ASP A 100 -8.60 5.17 6.21
CA ASP A 100 -10.00 5.52 6.39
C ASP A 100 -10.72 5.56 5.03
N LEU A 101 -11.99 5.18 5.00
CA LEU A 101 -12.83 5.26 3.80
C LEU A 101 -13.04 6.71 3.38
N GLY A 102 -13.20 6.94 2.08
CA GLY A 102 -13.48 8.24 1.49
C GLY A 102 -12.31 9.23 1.52
N TRP A 103 -11.10 8.79 1.92
CA TRP A 103 -9.89 9.62 2.01
C TRP A 103 -9.62 10.42 0.73
N SER A 104 -9.92 9.84 -0.45
CA SER A 104 -9.60 10.44 -1.74
C SER A 104 -10.38 11.72 -2.02
N LYS A 105 -11.51 11.95 -1.35
CA LYS A 105 -12.33 13.17 -1.50
C LYS A 105 -11.61 14.43 -1.01
N ASN A 106 -10.56 14.27 -0.21
CA ASN A 106 -9.78 15.37 0.35
C ASN A 106 -8.68 15.88 -0.59
N PHE A 107 -8.51 15.27 -1.77
CA PHE A 107 -7.43 15.58 -2.70
C PHE A 107 -7.93 15.81 -4.12
N SER A 108 -7.23 16.64 -4.89
CA SER A 108 -7.52 16.81 -6.31
C SER A 108 -7.26 15.51 -7.10
N PRO A 109 -8.18 15.12 -8.00
CA PRO A 109 -7.98 13.96 -8.87
C PRO A 109 -6.67 14.04 -9.68
N GLU A 110 -6.30 15.23 -10.13
CA GLU A 110 -5.08 15.48 -10.91
C GLU A 110 -3.82 15.19 -10.12
N LEU A 111 -3.82 15.46 -8.81
CA LEU A 111 -2.69 15.18 -7.94
C LEU A 111 -2.63 13.70 -7.56
N LEU A 112 -3.77 13.08 -7.26
CA LEU A 112 -3.83 11.63 -7.06
C LEU A 112 -3.40 10.83 -8.29
N ALA A 113 -3.63 11.35 -9.51
CA ALA A 113 -3.19 10.71 -10.75
C ALA A 113 -1.66 10.72 -10.95
N GLN A 114 -0.93 11.52 -10.18
CA GLN A 114 0.53 11.59 -10.22
C GLN A 114 1.22 10.51 -9.38
N LEU A 115 0.48 9.84 -8.50
CA LEU A 115 0.96 8.71 -7.70
C LEU A 115 1.08 7.46 -8.57
N ASP A 116 2.07 6.62 -8.27
CA ASP A 116 2.28 5.35 -8.95
C ASP A 116 1.32 4.27 -8.45
N TYR A 117 0.98 4.28 -7.15
CA TYR A 117 0.10 3.29 -6.53
C TYR A 117 -0.56 3.83 -5.26
N ILE A 118 -1.63 3.16 -4.83
CA ILE A 118 -2.28 3.34 -3.54
C ILE A 118 -2.29 1.98 -2.84
N LEU A 119 -1.69 1.91 -1.66
CA LEU A 119 -1.70 0.73 -0.80
C LEU A 119 -2.68 0.99 0.33
N MET A 120 -3.76 0.23 0.46
CA MET A 120 -4.75 0.47 1.52
C MET A 120 -4.93 -0.77 2.36
N ASP A 121 -4.88 -0.60 3.68
CA ASP A 121 -5.10 -1.66 4.66
C ASP A 121 -6.45 -1.49 5.37
N PRO A 122 -7.05 -2.59 5.86
CA PRO A 122 -8.38 -2.58 6.47
C PRO A 122 -8.34 -2.41 8.00
N GLN A 123 -7.33 -1.77 8.58
CA GLN A 123 -7.03 -1.93 10.01
C GLN A 123 -7.82 -1.00 10.97
N ARG A 124 -8.73 -0.17 10.46
CA ARG A 124 -9.64 0.67 11.26
C ARG A 124 -11.06 0.10 11.23
N VAL A 125 -11.31 -0.93 12.04
CA VAL A 125 -12.52 -1.76 11.97
C VAL A 125 -13.67 -1.10 12.75
N PRO A 126 -14.78 -0.71 12.09
CA PRO A 126 -15.95 -0.15 12.76
C PRO A 126 -16.78 -1.24 13.47
N MET A 127 -17.05 -1.03 14.76
CA MET A 127 -17.79 -1.92 15.64
C MET A 127 -19.26 -1.51 15.80
N GLY A 128 -20.10 -2.42 16.32
CA GLY A 128 -21.56 -2.20 16.39
C GLY A 128 -22.00 -1.17 17.42
N ASN A 129 -21.15 -0.94 18.41
CA ASN A 129 -21.29 0.08 19.44
C ASN A 129 -20.88 1.49 18.96
N GLY A 130 -20.47 1.65 17.68
CA GLY A 130 -19.99 2.91 17.11
C GLY A 130 -18.49 3.19 17.35
N GLU A 131 -17.78 2.29 18.02
CA GLU A 131 -16.33 2.35 18.17
C GLU A 131 -15.62 1.99 16.85
N ILE A 132 -14.39 2.49 16.67
CA ILE A 132 -13.51 2.06 15.59
C ILE A 132 -12.24 1.51 16.22
N LEU A 133 -12.02 0.20 16.07
CA LEU A 133 -10.82 -0.45 16.55
C LEU A 133 -9.66 -0.16 15.60
N SER A 134 -8.57 0.39 16.14
CA SER A 134 -7.29 0.51 15.44
C SER A 134 -6.47 -0.73 15.74
N ILE A 135 -6.67 -1.81 14.99
CA ILE A 135 -6.32 -3.17 15.45
C ILE A 135 -4.81 -3.42 15.64
N TRP A 136 -3.96 -2.55 15.13
CA TRP A 136 -2.51 -2.59 15.36
C TRP A 136 -2.10 -2.13 16.77
N LYS A 137 -3.00 -1.44 17.49
CA LYS A 137 -2.67 -0.95 18.84
C LYS A 137 -2.61 -2.11 19.82
N PHE A 138 -1.59 -2.10 20.67
CA PHE A 138 -1.38 -3.12 21.68
C PHE A 138 -2.53 -3.23 22.69
N ASP A 139 -3.22 -2.13 22.96
CA ASP A 139 -4.37 -2.06 23.86
C ASP A 139 -5.72 -2.38 23.18
N THR A 140 -5.71 -2.82 21.92
CA THR A 140 -6.93 -3.28 21.23
C THR A 140 -7.50 -4.49 21.95
N TYR A 141 -8.76 -4.39 22.35
CA TYR A 141 -9.51 -5.47 22.97
C TYR A 141 -10.65 -5.92 22.06
N VAL A 142 -10.72 -7.23 21.81
CA VAL A 142 -11.80 -7.86 21.03
C VAL A 142 -12.62 -8.71 21.99
N GLU A 143 -13.83 -8.24 22.28
CA GLU A 143 -14.75 -8.92 23.20
C GLU A 143 -15.38 -10.16 22.57
N ASP A 144 -16.01 -9.99 21.40
CA ASP A 144 -16.57 -11.08 20.60
C ASP A 144 -15.77 -11.23 19.30
N THR A 145 -15.07 -12.36 19.19
CA THR A 145 -14.23 -12.65 18.02
C THR A 145 -15.06 -12.95 16.76
N ASN A 146 -16.26 -13.52 16.89
CA ASN A 146 -17.11 -13.79 15.74
C ASN A 146 -17.70 -12.49 15.18
N GLU A 147 -18.18 -11.60 16.08
CA GLU A 147 -18.63 -10.26 15.67
C GLU A 147 -17.48 -9.49 15.01
N PHE A 148 -16.30 -9.49 15.63
CA PHE A 148 -15.13 -8.83 15.08
C PHE A 148 -14.79 -9.32 13.68
N MET A 149 -14.70 -10.64 13.47
CA MET A 149 -14.35 -11.19 12.15
C MET A 149 -15.43 -10.91 11.11
N ALA A 150 -16.71 -10.85 11.48
CA ALA A 150 -17.78 -10.46 10.56
C ALA A 150 -17.61 -9.00 10.11
N ARG A 151 -17.46 -8.07 11.07
CA ARG A 151 -17.29 -6.64 10.79
C ARG A 151 -16.00 -6.32 10.06
N TYR A 152 -14.93 -7.05 10.39
CA TYR A 152 -13.65 -6.89 9.72
C TYR A 152 -13.73 -7.33 8.26
N MET A 153 -14.44 -8.42 7.96
CA MET A 153 -14.72 -8.83 6.58
C MET A 153 -15.62 -7.82 5.85
N ASP A 154 -16.68 -7.31 6.49
CA ASP A 154 -17.56 -6.29 5.89
C ASP A 154 -16.77 -5.02 5.52
N TYR A 155 -15.95 -4.52 6.44
CA TYR A 155 -15.09 -3.37 6.21
C TYR A 155 -14.04 -3.62 5.12
N THR A 156 -13.46 -4.82 5.10
CA THR A 156 -12.53 -5.25 4.05
C THR A 156 -13.20 -5.26 2.68
N MET A 157 -14.44 -5.75 2.58
CA MET A 157 -15.19 -5.73 1.32
C MET A 157 -15.53 -4.29 0.90
N GLU A 158 -15.92 -3.42 1.83
CA GLU A 158 -16.20 -2.01 1.55
C GLU A 158 -14.98 -1.31 0.93
N ILE A 159 -13.79 -1.51 1.48
CA ILE A 159 -12.52 -1.02 0.91
C ILE A 159 -12.32 -1.60 -0.50
N LEU A 160 -12.40 -2.92 -0.62
CA LEU A 160 -12.12 -3.62 -1.87
C LEU A 160 -13.15 -3.33 -2.96
N GLU A 161 -14.35 -2.86 -2.65
CA GLU A 161 -15.37 -2.54 -3.63
C GLU A 161 -15.35 -1.05 -4.01
N ASN A 162 -15.14 -0.15 -3.03
CA ASN A 162 -15.42 1.28 -3.22
C ASN A 162 -14.17 2.17 -3.23
N GLU A 163 -13.05 1.76 -2.63
CA GLU A 163 -11.87 2.62 -2.53
C GLU A 163 -10.97 2.56 -3.78
N PRO A 164 -10.27 3.63 -4.15
CA PRO A 164 -9.43 3.68 -5.34
C PRO A 164 -8.01 3.15 -5.06
N LEU A 165 -7.90 1.99 -4.41
CA LEU A 165 -6.63 1.30 -4.14
C LEU A 165 -6.12 0.50 -5.35
N THR A 166 -4.82 0.25 -5.38
CA THR A 166 -4.17 -0.65 -6.36
C THR A 166 -3.48 -1.84 -5.69
N ILE A 167 -3.11 -1.69 -4.42
CA ILE A 167 -2.53 -2.76 -3.58
C ILE A 167 -3.37 -2.84 -2.31
N PHE A 168 -3.82 -4.03 -1.95
CA PHE A 168 -4.48 -4.32 -0.69
C PHE A 168 -3.43 -4.77 0.33
N GLY A 169 -3.21 -3.93 1.34
CA GLY A 169 -2.17 -4.10 2.34
C GLY A 169 -2.63 -4.88 3.56
N TRP A 170 -1.71 -5.62 4.18
CA TRP A 170 -1.91 -6.35 5.44
C TRP A 170 -3.24 -7.14 5.49
N PRO A 171 -3.49 -8.01 4.50
CA PRO A 171 -4.82 -8.55 4.23
C PRO A 171 -5.40 -9.40 5.36
N LEU A 172 -4.53 -10.00 6.19
CA LEU A 172 -4.89 -10.99 7.21
C LEU A 172 -4.39 -10.62 8.61
N PHE A 173 -4.08 -9.34 8.87
CA PHE A 173 -3.60 -8.93 10.18
C PHE A 173 -4.65 -9.16 11.28
N LEU A 174 -4.22 -9.63 12.44
CA LEU A 174 -5.08 -9.77 13.63
C LEU A 174 -4.47 -9.04 14.82
N PRO A 175 -5.29 -8.39 15.68
CA PRO A 175 -4.80 -7.81 16.93
C PRO A 175 -4.22 -8.89 17.85
N VAL A 176 -3.23 -8.50 18.67
CA VAL A 176 -2.46 -9.40 19.54
C VAL A 176 -3.36 -10.28 20.42
N CYS A 177 -4.48 -9.73 20.92
CA CYS A 177 -5.40 -10.43 21.82
C CYS A 177 -6.08 -11.66 21.19
N ILE A 178 -6.18 -11.75 19.87
CA ILE A 178 -6.78 -12.89 19.14
C ILE A 178 -5.82 -13.55 18.16
N ALA A 179 -4.60 -13.05 18.02
CA ALA A 179 -3.62 -13.55 17.05
C ALA A 179 -3.26 -15.03 17.25
N ARG A 180 -3.39 -15.56 18.47
CA ARG A 180 -3.17 -17.00 18.76
C ARG A 180 -4.15 -17.92 18.01
N ASP A 181 -5.32 -17.40 17.64
CA ASP A 181 -6.39 -18.14 16.98
C ASP A 181 -6.35 -17.95 15.45
N TYR A 182 -5.23 -17.46 14.91
CA TYR A 182 -5.05 -17.05 13.51
C TYR A 182 -5.63 -18.03 12.48
N TYR A 183 -5.21 -19.30 12.52
CA TYR A 183 -5.64 -20.31 11.55
C TYR A 183 -7.09 -20.78 11.75
N THR A 184 -7.67 -20.51 12.92
CA THR A 184 -9.09 -20.75 13.17
C THR A 184 -9.95 -19.61 12.65
N LEU A 185 -9.47 -18.37 12.78
CA LEU A 185 -10.20 -17.17 12.36
C LEU A 185 -10.07 -16.90 10.87
N TRP A 186 -8.92 -17.14 10.27
CA TRP A 186 -8.75 -17.04 8.81
C TRP A 186 -9.10 -18.34 8.12
N THR A 187 -10.38 -18.50 7.81
CA THR A 187 -10.87 -19.64 7.04
C THR A 187 -10.55 -19.49 5.55
N GLU A 188 -10.49 -20.63 4.85
CA GLU A 188 -10.34 -20.64 3.40
C GLU A 188 -11.44 -19.83 2.70
N GLU A 189 -12.66 -19.87 3.23
CA GLU A 189 -13.79 -19.12 2.70
C GLU A 189 -13.58 -17.59 2.77
N ARG A 190 -13.12 -17.07 3.93
CA ARG A 190 -12.81 -15.64 4.09
C ARG A 190 -11.68 -15.21 3.15
N MET A 191 -10.61 -16.01 3.07
CA MET A 191 -9.49 -15.73 2.16
C MET A 191 -9.92 -15.75 0.70
N LYS A 192 -10.78 -16.69 0.29
CA LYS A 192 -11.35 -16.74 -1.07
C LYS A 192 -12.16 -15.48 -1.39
N GLN A 193 -12.95 -14.96 -0.47
CA GLN A 193 -13.71 -13.72 -0.69
C GLN A 193 -12.77 -12.54 -0.99
N ILE A 194 -11.69 -12.37 -0.22
CA ILE A 194 -10.66 -11.34 -0.45
C ILE A 194 -9.99 -11.54 -1.83
N ILE A 195 -9.59 -12.77 -2.16
CA ILE A 195 -8.95 -13.10 -3.44
C ILE A 195 -9.90 -12.80 -4.62
N MET A 196 -11.19 -13.12 -4.48
CA MET A 196 -12.16 -12.88 -5.54
C MET A 196 -12.42 -11.37 -5.73
N ALA A 197 -12.57 -10.63 -4.64
CA ALA A 197 -12.79 -9.18 -4.68
C ALA A 197 -11.59 -8.44 -5.30
N THR A 198 -10.37 -8.79 -4.88
CA THR A 198 -9.13 -8.19 -5.43
C THR A 198 -8.97 -8.55 -6.92
N LYS A 199 -9.19 -9.81 -7.30
CA LYS A 199 -9.12 -10.26 -8.71
C LYS A 199 -10.15 -9.54 -9.59
N LYS A 200 -11.39 -9.36 -9.12
CA LYS A 200 -12.47 -8.67 -9.86
C LYS A 200 -12.10 -7.25 -10.26
N ARG A 201 -11.31 -6.54 -9.45
CA ARG A 201 -10.85 -5.16 -9.70
C ARG A 201 -9.39 -5.05 -10.13
N ASN A 202 -8.70 -6.18 -10.31
CA ASN A 202 -7.27 -6.22 -10.63
C ASN A 202 -6.41 -5.45 -9.59
N ILE A 203 -6.70 -5.69 -8.32
CA ILE A 203 -5.95 -5.17 -7.16
C ILE A 203 -4.90 -6.22 -6.78
N ALA A 204 -3.65 -5.79 -6.56
CA ALA A 204 -2.60 -6.67 -6.04
C ALA A 204 -2.78 -6.88 -4.53
N ILE A 205 -2.36 -8.02 -4.00
CA ILE A 205 -2.32 -8.28 -2.56
C ILE A 205 -0.88 -8.15 -2.09
N GLU A 206 -0.66 -7.41 -1.01
CA GLU A 206 0.65 -7.32 -0.37
C GLU A 206 1.03 -8.65 0.29
N ILE A 207 2.31 -9.02 0.15
CA ILE A 207 2.95 -10.05 0.94
C ILE A 207 3.76 -9.33 2.00
N ASN A 208 3.20 -9.23 3.21
CA ASN A 208 3.81 -8.53 4.36
C ASN A 208 4.48 -9.52 5.32
#